data_AF-A0A9X6NE88-F1
#
_entry.id   AF-A0A9X6NE88-F1
#
_cell.length_a   1.000
_cell.length_b   1.000
_cell.length_c   1.000
_cell.angle_alpha   90.00
_cell.angle_beta   90.00
_cell.angle_gamma   90.00
#
_symmetry.space_group_name_H-M   'P 1'
#
loop_
_entity.id
_entity.type
_entity.pdbx_description
1 polymer ?
#
loop_
_entity_poly.entity_id
_entity_poly.type
_entity_poly.pdbx_seq_one_letter_code
_entity_poly.pdbx_strand_id
1 'polypeptide(L)'
;MTAVIANGSGGGFRHVLKSVGGSSSSNNGHVKPSHLGNGVNNGLNGHLTSSNHGCTLGPEEKPYFTWTVGLINSKQRFLTAETFGSKVNVTGTSLRKKQLWILTPGREPNVVALRSHLGRFLSLDQYGNVTCEAESPGEGEYFVIVEAGDESGRWGFRNEKYQYFLTGDGEKLAGKSKANPDSDYWTVHLTTHPICTLRSAGRKRYARVRGDEMQCDQDVPWGRDSLLTLEFTPHHHGQQQRSSYSIKTYSGLYLSRSGKLVPEGPTVDPTTAYTLVFHAGQAAFKDATGKFLSPFGNEATLKCKNGAVTKSELFILEHAQPQCSLLAHNGRAVSMRQGVDLSANQDGISEHEVFQLECDRAHHCWRLRTGHNKYWTVQGTTNGLQANGDYGMEGSTFALAYPANGSVALRSLKNGKFVVVRPTGHLFAQADSVNTGEHFQLLMSNRPVLGLRCAYGFVGLKSTGGGGANKLECNKSAFESVKLENGPDGAVFLQASNGLYLDAGDDHCLNADSKDPKPFYIQFRDSGRITLKTPNGYYAVAEQTGLLKASATEQNATEWDY
;
A
#
# COMPACT_ATOMS: atom_id res chain seq x y z
N MET A 1 -12.30 10.11 -49.33
CA MET A 1 -13.42 9.16 -49.19
C MET A 1 -13.70 9.08 -47.69
N THR A 2 -14.42 9.98 -47.01
CA THR A 2 -15.72 10.64 -47.26
C THR A 2 -16.90 9.69 -47.39
N ALA A 3 -17.62 9.52 -46.27
CA ALA A 3 -19.07 9.25 -46.10
C ALA A 3 -19.28 9.26 -44.57
N VAL A 4 -20.06 10.09 -43.86
CA VAL A 4 -21.31 10.86 -44.06
C VAL A 4 -22.51 10.01 -44.49
N ILE A 5 -23.49 9.94 -43.58
CA ILE A 5 -24.98 9.85 -43.68
C ILE A 5 -25.45 9.25 -42.33
N ALA A 6 -26.53 9.62 -41.65
CA ALA A 6 -27.42 10.77 -41.56
C ALA A 6 -28.39 10.50 -40.37
N ASN A 7 -29.07 11.55 -39.92
CA ASN A 7 -29.99 11.66 -38.77
C ASN A 7 -31.27 10.80 -38.81
N GLY A 8 -31.87 10.62 -37.63
CA GLY A 8 -33.28 10.26 -37.44
C GLY A 8 -33.78 10.60 -36.02
N SER A 9 -34.69 11.56 -35.94
CA SER A 9 -35.26 12.27 -34.78
C SER A 9 -36.53 11.62 -34.18
N GLY A 10 -36.85 11.91 -32.90
CA GLY A 10 -38.23 12.27 -32.51
C GLY A 10 -38.83 11.72 -31.19
N GLY A 11 -39.29 12.65 -30.33
CA GLY A 11 -40.36 12.50 -29.32
C GLY A 11 -39.93 12.01 -27.92
N GLY A 12 -40.13 12.69 -26.78
CA GLY A 12 -40.98 13.82 -26.43
C GLY A 12 -42.22 13.38 -25.65
N PHE A 13 -42.17 13.26 -24.31
CA PHE A 13 -43.35 13.33 -23.43
C PHE A 13 -43.00 13.82 -22.01
N ARG A 14 -43.70 14.87 -21.57
CA ARG A 14 -43.76 15.45 -20.22
C ARG A 14 -45.06 15.02 -19.53
N HIS A 15 -45.03 14.80 -18.22
CA HIS A 15 -46.13 15.00 -17.23
C HIS A 15 -45.46 14.97 -15.83
N VAL A 16 -45.36 16.03 -15.02
CA VAL A 16 -46.33 16.83 -14.24
C VAL A 16 -46.88 16.15 -12.96
N LEU A 17 -46.30 16.59 -11.82
CA LEU A 17 -46.84 16.87 -10.47
C LEU A 17 -47.67 15.81 -9.68
N LYS A 18 -47.25 15.55 -8.43
CA LYS A 18 -47.97 16.00 -7.21
C LYS A 18 -47.20 15.74 -5.90
N SER A 19 -47.33 16.71 -4.99
CA SER A 19 -46.85 16.75 -3.60
C SER A 19 -47.87 16.20 -2.60
N VAL A 20 -47.40 15.57 -1.52
CA VAL A 20 -47.98 15.49 -0.16
C VAL A 20 -46.78 15.15 0.76
N GLY A 21 -46.46 15.69 1.93
CA GLY A 21 -47.19 16.48 2.93
C GLY A 21 -47.13 15.74 4.30
N GLY A 22 -46.39 16.27 5.29
CA GLY A 22 -46.40 15.86 6.71
C GLY A 22 -45.41 14.72 7.08
N SER A 23 -44.78 14.65 8.25
CA SER A 23 -44.88 15.39 9.51
C SER A 23 -43.67 15.05 10.40
N SER A 24 -43.27 16.01 11.22
CA SER A 24 -42.29 15.95 12.30
C SER A 24 -42.64 14.97 13.42
N SER A 25 -41.65 14.26 13.97
CA SER A 25 -41.61 13.94 15.40
C SER A 25 -40.17 13.78 15.91
N SER A 26 -39.85 14.64 16.86
CA SER A 26 -38.69 14.60 17.74
C SER A 26 -38.82 13.46 18.75
N ASN A 27 -37.75 12.72 19.00
CA ASN A 27 -37.54 12.07 20.30
C ASN A 27 -36.05 11.97 20.61
N ASN A 28 -35.63 12.78 21.59
CA ASN A 28 -34.33 12.72 22.24
C ASN A 28 -34.29 11.50 23.18
N GLY A 29 -33.38 10.56 22.89
CA GLY A 29 -33.02 9.47 23.80
C GLY A 29 -31.54 9.59 24.16
N HIS A 30 -31.26 10.17 25.32
CA HIS A 30 -29.92 10.22 25.92
C HIS A 30 -29.50 8.80 26.36
N VAL A 31 -28.47 8.23 25.74
CA VAL A 31 -27.78 7.03 26.26
C VAL A 31 -26.28 7.30 26.25
N LYS A 32 -25.66 7.30 27.44
CA LYS A 32 -24.21 7.32 27.62
C LYS A 32 -23.63 5.93 27.30
N PRO A 33 -22.49 5.83 26.61
CA PRO A 33 -21.64 4.64 26.71
C PRO A 33 -20.43 4.90 27.61
N SER A 34 -20.23 3.95 28.49
CA SER A 34 -19.12 3.76 29.43
C SER A 34 -17.80 3.40 28.75
N HIS A 35 -16.70 3.90 29.34
CA HIS A 35 -15.31 3.57 29.02
C HIS A 35 -14.95 2.09 29.23
N LEU A 36 -14.44 1.45 28.18
CA LEU A 36 -13.48 0.33 28.13
C LEU A 36 -12.83 0.45 26.72
N GLY A 37 -11.52 0.46 26.46
CA GLY A 37 -10.37 -0.12 27.12
C GLY A 37 -9.64 -1.03 26.11
N ASN A 38 -8.57 -0.49 25.49
CA ASN A 38 -7.46 -1.16 24.75
C ASN A 38 -7.72 -2.07 23.53
N GLY A 39 -6.89 -1.84 22.49
CA GLY A 39 -6.67 -2.74 21.37
C GLY A 39 -5.76 -2.14 20.29
N VAL A 40 -4.45 -2.16 20.53
CA VAL A 40 -3.40 -1.66 19.61
C VAL A 40 -3.08 -2.73 18.56
N ASN A 41 -3.11 -2.39 17.28
CA ASN A 41 -2.49 -3.21 16.22
C ASN A 41 -1.75 -2.35 15.18
N ASN A 42 -0.52 -2.78 14.88
CA ASN A 42 0.47 -2.13 14.02
C ASN A 42 0.12 -2.31 12.53
N GLY A 43 0.18 -1.22 11.75
CA GLY A 43 0.04 -1.25 10.30
C GLY A 43 1.03 -0.32 9.60
N LEU A 44 1.66 -0.82 8.54
CA LEU A 44 2.31 -0.05 7.48
C LEU A 44 1.23 0.84 6.83
N ASN A 45 1.46 2.16 6.81
CA ASN A 45 0.68 3.23 6.20
C ASN A 45 -0.85 2.99 6.14
N GLY A 46 -1.55 3.55 7.13
CA GLY A 46 -2.99 3.37 7.35
C GLY A 46 -3.87 3.53 6.10
N HIS A 47 -4.78 2.57 5.92
CA HIS A 47 -5.88 2.59 4.99
C HIS A 47 -6.98 3.53 5.50
N LEU A 48 -7.49 4.43 4.65
CA LEU A 48 -8.64 5.26 5.01
C LEU A 48 -9.95 4.65 4.51
N THR A 49 -10.83 4.37 5.46
CA THR A 49 -12.27 4.21 5.28
C THR A 49 -12.87 5.49 4.70
N SER A 50 -13.26 5.49 3.42
CA SER A 50 -14.02 6.60 2.85
C SER A 50 -15.53 6.30 2.96
N SER A 51 -16.18 6.74 4.02
CA SER A 51 -17.62 7.00 4.02
C SER A 51 -17.81 8.50 3.78
N ASN A 52 -18.63 8.84 2.78
CA ASN A 52 -18.82 10.21 2.34
C ASN A 52 -20.30 10.55 2.45
N HIS A 53 -20.82 10.75 3.67
CA HIS A 53 -22.11 11.41 3.91
C HIS A 53 -21.92 12.52 4.96
N GLY A 54 -22.49 13.69 4.68
CA GLY A 54 -22.23 14.92 5.41
C GLY A 54 -22.66 14.85 6.87
N CYS A 55 -21.69 14.99 7.78
CA CYS A 55 -21.86 15.44 9.14
C CYS A 55 -20.57 16.16 9.55
N THR A 56 -20.70 17.26 10.28
CA THR A 56 -19.62 18.02 10.91
C THR A 56 -18.64 17.09 11.63
N LEU A 57 -17.41 17.00 11.12
CA LEU A 57 -16.35 16.21 11.74
C LEU A 57 -15.95 16.87 13.07
N GLY A 58 -16.11 16.14 14.17
CA GLY A 58 -15.54 16.50 15.46
C GLY A 58 -14.00 16.42 15.42
N PRO A 59 -13.29 17.08 16.35
CA PRO A 59 -11.83 17.20 16.34
C PRO A 59 -11.04 15.89 16.54
N GLU A 60 -11.68 14.76 16.86
CA GLU A 60 -10.99 13.49 17.22
C GLU A 60 -10.94 12.41 16.12
N GLU A 61 -11.58 12.58 14.96
CA GLU A 61 -11.53 11.58 13.86
C GLU A 61 -10.78 12.11 12.63
N LYS A 62 -9.51 12.51 12.81
CA LYS A 62 -8.59 12.71 11.69
C LYS A 62 -7.71 11.47 11.54
N PRO A 63 -7.81 10.72 10.44
CA PRO A 63 -6.85 9.68 10.12
C PRO A 63 -5.48 10.31 9.87
N TYR A 64 -4.63 10.27 10.88
CA TYR A 64 -3.23 10.59 10.76
C TYR A 64 -2.55 9.43 10.04
N PHE A 65 -2.24 9.60 8.76
CA PHE A 65 -1.44 8.62 8.02
C PHE A 65 -0.08 8.49 8.72
N THR A 66 0.28 7.28 9.14
CA THR A 66 1.61 7.04 9.72
C THR A 66 2.58 6.66 8.62
N TRP A 67 3.85 7.07 8.76
CA TRP A 67 4.92 6.64 7.86
C TRP A 67 5.82 5.65 8.57
N THR A 68 6.06 4.49 7.98
CA THR A 68 7.14 3.62 8.42
C THR A 68 8.41 3.98 7.67
N VAL A 69 9.47 4.29 8.42
CA VAL A 69 10.75 4.80 7.89
C VAL A 69 11.94 4.10 8.53
N GLY A 70 13.06 4.10 7.81
CA GLY A 70 14.40 3.97 8.36
C GLY A 70 15.07 5.34 8.43
N LEU A 71 15.82 5.59 9.51
CA LEU A 71 16.60 6.82 9.68
C LEU A 71 18.08 6.50 9.56
N ILE A 72 18.76 7.12 8.59
CA ILE A 72 20.16 6.85 8.26
C ILE A 72 21.01 8.06 8.66
N ASN A 73 22.07 7.85 9.44
CA ASN A 73 23.01 8.92 9.80
C ASN A 73 24.04 9.20 8.68
N SER A 74 24.91 10.18 8.91
CA SER A 74 26.00 10.56 8.01
C SER A 74 26.99 9.43 7.66
N LYS A 75 27.05 8.37 8.47
CA LYS A 75 27.92 7.20 8.26
C LYS A 75 27.21 6.00 7.64
N GLN A 76 26.04 6.21 7.05
CA GLN A 76 25.25 5.14 6.42
C GLN A 76 24.92 4.00 7.40
N ARG A 77 24.51 4.39 8.62
CA ARG A 77 24.02 3.49 9.65
C ARG A 77 22.60 3.86 10.06
N PHE A 78 21.78 2.85 10.28
CA PHE A 78 20.39 2.99 10.64
C PHE A 78 20.21 3.14 12.16
N LEU A 79 19.34 4.07 12.54
CA LEU A 79 18.79 4.15 13.89
C LEU A 79 18.10 2.82 14.22
N THR A 80 18.50 2.21 15.33
CA THR A 80 18.12 0.86 15.73
C THR A 80 17.57 0.88 17.15
N ALA A 81 16.38 0.31 17.34
CA ALA A 81 15.85 -0.03 18.65
C ALA A 81 16.20 -1.48 19.00
N GLU A 82 16.94 -1.69 20.08
CA GLU A 82 17.29 -3.03 20.53
C GLU A 82 16.10 -3.73 21.16
N THR A 83 16.05 -5.06 21.02
CA THR A 83 14.96 -5.89 21.56
C THR A 83 14.96 -5.93 23.09
N PHE A 84 16.13 -5.73 23.71
CA PHE A 84 16.31 -5.86 25.16
C PHE A 84 17.01 -4.61 25.72
N GLY A 85 16.65 -4.27 26.97
CA GLY A 85 17.27 -3.18 27.72
C GLY A 85 16.92 -1.78 27.23
N SER A 86 15.92 -1.66 26.34
CA SER A 86 15.37 -0.39 25.87
C SER A 86 16.38 0.57 25.24
N LYS A 87 17.51 0.01 24.78
CA LYS A 87 18.61 0.77 24.21
C LYS A 87 18.32 1.11 22.75
N VAL A 88 18.79 2.27 22.36
CA VAL A 88 18.86 2.68 20.96
C VAL A 88 20.32 2.85 20.57
N ASN A 89 20.64 2.56 19.32
CA ASN A 89 21.97 2.75 18.74
C ASN A 89 21.87 3.11 17.25
N VAL A 90 23.00 3.40 16.63
CA VAL A 90 23.12 3.75 15.21
C VAL A 90 24.17 2.84 14.56
N THR A 91 23.97 1.53 14.68
CA THR A 91 24.91 0.51 14.16
C THR A 91 24.35 -0.31 13.01
N GLY A 92 23.03 -0.22 12.75
CA GLY A 92 22.37 -1.03 11.72
C GLY A 92 22.93 -0.75 10.33
N THR A 93 23.31 -1.79 9.59
CA THR A 93 23.83 -1.67 8.21
C THR A 93 22.76 -1.89 7.14
N SER A 94 21.59 -2.37 7.53
CA SER A 94 20.46 -2.63 6.64
C SER A 94 19.13 -2.34 7.34
N LEU A 95 18.10 -2.03 6.55
CA LEU A 95 16.76 -1.73 7.03
C LEU A 95 15.99 -3.02 7.33
N ARG A 96 16.13 -3.53 8.56
CA ARG A 96 15.39 -4.70 9.07
C ARG A 96 14.42 -4.28 10.17
N LYS A 97 13.72 -5.25 10.78
CA LYS A 97 12.72 -5.01 11.83
C LYS A 97 13.15 -4.01 12.91
N LYS A 98 14.37 -4.11 13.43
CA LYS A 98 14.87 -3.22 14.50
C LYS A 98 15.13 -1.78 14.04
N GLN A 99 15.29 -1.56 12.74
CA GLN A 99 15.56 -0.27 12.12
C GLN A 99 14.29 0.45 11.66
N LEU A 100 13.12 -0.16 11.86
CA LEU A 100 11.84 0.43 11.48
C LEU A 100 11.30 1.32 12.59
N TRP A 101 10.93 2.52 12.18
CA TRP A 101 10.29 3.53 13.01
C TRP A 101 9.01 3.99 12.35
N ILE A 102 7.92 4.03 13.11
CA ILE A 102 6.64 4.57 12.68
C ILE A 102 6.57 6.01 13.18
N LEU A 103 6.44 6.96 12.24
CA LEU A 103 6.21 8.36 12.56
C LEU A 103 4.72 8.54 12.90
N THR A 104 4.43 8.81 14.16
CA THR A 104 3.09 9.15 14.65
C THR A 104 2.95 10.66 14.68
N PRO A 105 2.01 11.26 13.94
CA PRO A 105 1.81 12.71 13.96
C PRO A 105 1.48 13.25 15.36
N GLY A 106 2.11 14.38 15.70
CA GLY A 106 1.80 15.16 16.90
C GLY A 106 0.71 16.21 16.64
N ARG A 107 0.65 17.22 17.52
CA ARG A 107 -0.35 18.30 17.43
C ARG A 107 -0.10 19.24 16.24
N GLU A 108 1.17 19.57 16.01
CA GLU A 108 1.59 20.41 14.90
C GLU A 108 1.97 19.56 13.67
N PRO A 109 1.81 20.06 12.43
CA PRO A 109 2.00 19.24 11.24
C PRO A 109 3.41 18.67 11.05
N ASN A 110 4.43 19.35 11.53
CA ASN A 110 5.82 18.88 11.45
C ASN A 110 6.30 18.23 12.76
N VAL A 111 5.43 17.97 13.72
CA VAL A 111 5.77 17.30 14.98
C VAL A 111 5.39 15.83 14.88
N VAL A 112 6.30 14.95 15.33
CA VAL A 112 6.12 13.51 15.31
C VAL A 112 6.65 12.86 16.59
N ALA A 113 6.06 11.73 16.96
CA ALA A 113 6.69 10.76 17.85
C ALA A 113 7.20 9.57 17.02
N LEU A 114 8.36 9.02 17.38
CA LEU A 114 8.96 7.88 16.67
C LEU A 114 8.72 6.60 17.44
N ARG A 115 7.86 5.73 16.91
CA ARG A 115 7.51 4.44 17.52
C ARG A 115 8.34 3.31 16.92
N SER A 116 9.04 2.57 17.76
CA SER A 116 9.83 1.40 17.37
C SER A 116 8.95 0.19 17.02
N HIS A 117 9.58 -0.84 16.46
CA HIS A 117 8.95 -2.15 16.21
C HIS A 117 8.41 -2.86 17.47
N LEU A 118 8.85 -2.47 18.67
CA LEU A 118 8.34 -2.97 19.95
C LEU A 118 7.10 -2.21 20.44
N GLY A 119 6.65 -1.22 19.66
CA GLY A 119 5.57 -0.34 20.05
C GLY A 119 5.95 0.73 21.07
N ARG A 120 7.25 0.86 21.41
CA ARG A 120 7.80 1.86 22.33
C ARG A 120 8.23 3.13 21.59
N PHE A 121 8.10 4.28 22.23
CA PHE A 121 8.47 5.57 21.63
C PHE A 121 9.90 5.97 21.98
N LEU A 122 10.58 6.60 21.02
CA LEU A 122 11.89 7.23 21.25
C LEU A 122 11.69 8.44 22.16
N SER A 123 12.51 8.54 23.20
CA SER A 123 12.41 9.56 24.23
C SER A 123 13.71 10.34 24.33
N LEU A 124 13.60 11.64 24.62
CA LEU A 124 14.73 12.51 24.92
C LEU A 124 14.41 13.29 26.21
N ASP A 125 15.27 13.20 27.22
CA ASP A 125 15.06 13.86 28.52
C ASP A 125 15.73 15.24 28.63
N GLN A 126 15.51 15.92 29.76
CA GLN A 126 16.09 17.25 30.04
C GLN A 126 17.62 17.29 30.10
N TYR A 127 18.29 16.14 30.23
CA TYR A 127 19.75 16.01 30.24
C TYR A 127 20.31 15.61 28.87
N GLY A 128 19.45 15.37 27.88
CA GLY A 128 19.83 14.92 26.55
C GLY A 128 20.07 13.42 26.45
N ASN A 129 19.64 12.62 27.44
CA ASN A 129 19.69 11.17 27.34
C ASN A 129 18.59 10.67 26.41
N VAL A 130 18.89 9.62 25.65
CA VAL A 130 17.96 9.04 24.68
C VAL A 130 17.64 7.60 25.07
N THR A 131 16.35 7.28 25.16
CA THR A 131 15.84 5.94 25.49
C THR A 131 14.68 5.55 24.56
N CYS A 132 14.18 4.31 24.67
CA CYS A 132 12.99 3.88 23.93
C CYS A 132 12.09 2.96 24.77
N GLU A 133 11.47 3.53 25.80
CA GLU A 133 10.71 2.79 26.82
C GLU A 133 9.22 3.14 26.88
N ALA A 134 8.88 4.38 26.51
CA ALA A 134 7.55 4.92 26.69
C ALA A 134 6.51 4.14 25.86
N GLU A 135 5.36 3.81 26.47
CA GLU A 135 4.22 3.16 25.80
C GLU A 135 3.30 4.17 25.11
N SER A 136 3.38 5.43 25.52
CA SER A 136 2.63 6.55 24.96
C SER A 136 3.53 7.79 24.85
N PRO A 137 3.30 8.68 23.87
CA PRO A 137 4.09 9.90 23.75
C PRO A 137 3.77 10.92 24.86
N GLY A 138 4.81 11.48 25.48
CA GLY A 138 4.77 12.64 26.38
C GLY A 138 5.71 13.76 25.89
N GLU A 139 6.15 14.63 26.81
CA GLU A 139 7.00 15.78 26.48
C GLU A 139 8.38 15.37 25.89
N GLY A 140 8.89 14.20 26.27
CA GLY A 140 10.19 13.68 25.82
C GLY A 140 10.13 13.00 24.45
N GLU A 141 8.94 12.59 23.99
CA GLU A 141 8.76 11.74 22.82
C GLU A 141 8.38 12.50 21.54
N TYR A 142 7.98 13.77 21.66
CA TYR A 142 7.64 14.61 20.51
C TYR A 142 8.85 15.35 19.96
N PHE A 143 9.07 15.22 18.66
CA PHE A 143 10.14 15.83 17.91
C PHE A 143 9.57 16.67 16.77
N VAL A 144 10.02 17.92 16.70
CA VAL A 144 9.84 18.81 15.55
C VAL A 144 10.80 18.37 14.45
N ILE A 145 10.27 18.11 13.26
CA ILE A 145 11.05 17.89 12.04
C ILE A 145 11.56 19.24 11.54
N VAL A 146 12.88 19.32 11.38
CA VAL A 146 13.60 20.48 10.84
C VAL A 146 14.28 20.06 9.54
N GLU A 147 13.88 20.63 8.41
CA GLU A 147 14.53 20.39 7.12
C GLU A 147 15.95 20.95 7.11
N ALA A 148 16.90 20.21 6.55
CA ALA A 148 18.23 20.73 6.28
C ALA A 148 18.17 21.84 5.21
N GLY A 149 18.87 22.95 5.46
CA GLY A 149 18.92 24.11 4.55
C GLY A 149 19.87 23.94 3.35
N ASP A 150 20.50 22.77 3.20
CA ASP A 150 21.52 22.45 2.20
C ASP A 150 20.96 21.69 0.98
N GLU A 151 19.63 21.60 0.88
CA GLU A 151 18.90 20.86 -0.15
C GLU A 151 19.18 19.35 -0.17
N SER A 152 19.80 18.79 0.87
CA SER A 152 20.11 17.36 0.91
C SER A 152 18.85 16.50 1.13
N GLY A 153 17.74 17.12 1.54
CA GLY A 153 16.51 16.45 1.95
C GLY A 153 16.61 15.70 3.28
N ARG A 154 17.65 15.95 4.08
CA ARG A 154 17.83 15.34 5.40
C ARG A 154 17.02 16.11 6.45
N TRP A 155 16.65 15.42 7.52
CA TRP A 155 15.84 15.98 8.62
C TRP A 155 16.61 15.97 9.94
N GLY A 156 16.51 17.05 10.68
CA GLY A 156 16.82 17.10 12.10
C GLY A 156 15.55 16.78 12.90
N PHE A 157 15.68 15.95 13.93
CA PHE A 157 14.59 15.69 14.88
C PHE A 157 14.90 16.43 16.17
N ARG A 158 14.22 17.55 16.42
CA ARG A 158 14.44 18.37 17.62
C ARG A 158 13.33 18.15 18.61
N ASN A 159 13.62 17.69 19.82
CA ASN A 159 12.61 17.51 20.85
C ASN A 159 11.86 18.85 21.10
N GLU A 160 10.53 18.75 21.23
CA GLU A 160 9.63 19.90 21.33
C GLU A 160 9.80 20.66 22.65
N LYS A 161 10.02 19.96 23.76
CA LYS A 161 10.13 20.56 25.10
C LYS A 161 11.53 21.09 25.39
N TYR A 162 12.53 20.22 25.29
CA TYR A 162 13.91 20.45 25.72
C TYR A 162 14.79 21.05 24.61
N GLN A 163 14.27 21.18 23.38
CA GLN A 163 14.93 21.83 22.24
C GLN A 163 16.24 21.16 21.79
N TYR A 164 16.53 19.96 22.26
CA TYR A 164 17.70 19.18 21.82
C TYR A 164 17.41 18.42 20.53
N PHE A 165 18.36 18.47 19.59
CA PHE A 165 18.37 17.63 18.40
C PHE A 165 18.84 16.23 18.73
N LEU A 166 18.11 15.23 18.23
CA LEU A 166 18.50 13.83 18.24
C LEU A 166 19.73 13.63 17.36
N THR A 167 20.81 13.19 17.96
CA THR A 167 22.07 12.87 17.27
C THR A 167 22.56 11.50 17.69
N GLY A 168 23.34 10.82 16.84
CA GLY A 168 23.89 9.54 17.21
C GLY A 168 24.89 8.95 16.24
N ASP A 169 25.87 8.26 16.81
CA ASP A 169 26.88 7.51 16.09
C ASP A 169 27.34 6.30 16.92
N GLY A 170 27.40 5.13 16.28
CA GLY A 170 27.71 3.87 16.95
C GLY A 170 26.71 3.56 18.06
N GLU A 171 27.19 3.33 19.27
CA GLU A 171 26.35 3.00 20.43
C GLU A 171 25.81 4.22 21.19
N LYS A 172 26.23 5.43 20.82
CA LYS A 172 25.91 6.65 21.57
C LYS A 172 24.88 7.48 20.82
N LEU A 173 23.71 7.63 21.42
CA LEU A 173 22.75 8.68 21.07
C LEU A 173 22.73 9.74 22.15
N ALA A 174 22.53 10.98 21.73
CA ALA A 174 22.44 12.11 22.63
C ALA A 174 21.64 13.25 22.01
N GLY A 175 21.02 14.05 22.89
CA GLY A 175 20.48 15.35 22.58
C GLY A 175 21.58 16.42 22.50
N LYS A 176 21.59 17.22 21.43
CA LYS A 176 22.46 18.41 21.31
C LYS A 176 21.64 19.67 21.12
N SER A 177 22.01 20.76 21.81
CA SER A 177 21.31 22.06 21.69
C SER A 177 21.48 22.70 20.31
N LYS A 178 22.56 22.40 19.60
CA LYS A 178 22.81 22.81 18.21
C LYS A 178 23.27 21.59 17.42
N ALA A 179 22.52 21.23 16.38
CA ALA A 179 22.90 20.16 15.46
C ALA A 179 23.93 20.66 14.45
N ASN A 180 24.92 19.81 14.14
CA ASN A 180 25.75 19.96 12.96
C ASN A 180 24.99 19.43 11.73
N PRO A 181 24.65 20.28 10.74
CA PRO A 181 23.94 19.85 9.53
C PRO A 181 24.61 18.69 8.79
N ASP A 182 25.94 18.60 8.83
CA ASP A 182 26.69 17.58 8.10
C ASP A 182 26.61 16.20 8.76
N SER A 183 26.56 16.13 10.08
CA SER A 183 26.67 14.86 10.82
C SER A 183 25.40 14.43 11.55
N ASP A 184 24.59 15.38 12.01
CA ASP A 184 23.52 15.17 13.00
C ASP A 184 22.12 15.11 12.35
N TYR A 185 22.02 15.38 11.04
CA TYR A 185 20.77 15.25 10.28
C TYR A 185 20.67 13.86 9.65
N TRP A 186 19.43 13.38 9.56
CA TRP A 186 19.09 12.01 9.18
C TRP A 186 18.51 11.97 7.77
N THR A 187 18.96 11.01 6.97
CA THR A 187 18.29 10.66 5.72
C THR A 187 17.09 9.77 6.06
N VAL A 188 15.92 10.12 5.53
CA VAL A 188 14.67 9.38 5.77
C VAL A 188 14.38 8.46 4.60
N HIS A 189 14.48 7.16 4.86
CA HIS A 189 14.16 6.11 3.89
C HIS A 189 12.74 5.57 4.18
N LEU A 190 11.76 5.92 3.35
CA LEU A 190 10.42 5.38 3.41
C LEU A 190 10.46 3.87 3.22
N THR A 191 9.80 3.14 4.10
CA THR A 191 9.67 1.69 3.94
C THR A 191 8.34 1.32 3.28
N THR A 192 7.79 2.24 2.48
CA THR A 192 6.61 1.96 1.66
C THR A 192 6.88 0.73 0.82
N HIS A 193 5.89 -0.16 0.72
CA HIS A 193 5.93 -1.19 -0.31
C HIS A 193 6.20 -0.50 -1.66
N PRO A 194 7.05 -1.07 -2.53
CA PRO A 194 7.45 -0.41 -3.77
C PRO A 194 6.30 -0.02 -4.68
N ILE A 195 5.10 -0.55 -4.49
CA ILE A 195 3.94 -0.19 -5.29
C ILE A 195 2.92 0.48 -4.39
N CYS A 196 2.63 1.74 -4.68
CA CYS A 196 1.65 2.55 -3.98
C CYS A 196 0.78 3.34 -4.97
N THR A 197 -0.18 4.07 -4.41
CA THR A 197 -1.06 4.99 -5.12
C THR A 197 -0.98 6.35 -4.45
N LEU A 198 -1.24 7.41 -5.21
CA LEU A 198 -1.06 8.78 -4.75
C LEU A 198 -2.37 9.53 -4.77
N ARG A 199 -2.85 9.94 -3.61
CA ARG A 199 -4.10 10.71 -3.47
C ARG A 199 -3.80 12.16 -3.11
N SER A 200 -4.31 13.10 -3.89
CA SER A 200 -4.22 14.53 -3.55
C SER A 200 -5.15 14.86 -2.38
N ALA A 201 -4.61 15.51 -1.34
CA ALA A 201 -5.39 16.00 -0.21
C ALA A 201 -6.33 17.14 -0.60
N GLY A 202 -5.87 18.04 -1.48
CA GLY A 202 -6.64 19.17 -2.00
C GLY A 202 -7.81 18.72 -2.87
N ARG A 203 -7.55 17.89 -3.89
CA ARG A 203 -8.58 17.42 -4.82
C ARG A 203 -9.43 16.27 -4.30
N LYS A 204 -8.94 15.51 -3.31
CA LYS A 204 -9.54 14.24 -2.87
C LYS A 204 -9.72 13.27 -4.04
N ARG A 205 -8.71 13.20 -4.92
CA ARG A 205 -8.64 12.36 -6.11
C ARG A 205 -7.29 11.66 -6.20
N TYR A 206 -7.26 10.50 -6.82
CA TYR A 206 -6.08 9.69 -7.07
C TYR A 206 -5.41 10.10 -8.38
N ALA A 207 -4.08 10.00 -8.37
CA ALA A 207 -3.24 10.18 -9.54
C ALA A 207 -3.34 8.95 -10.44
N ARG A 208 -3.35 9.18 -11.76
CA ARG A 208 -3.18 8.16 -12.78
C ARG A 208 -2.41 8.68 -13.98
N VAL A 209 -1.80 7.78 -14.73
CA VAL A 209 -1.20 8.07 -16.04
C VAL A 209 -2.29 8.38 -17.06
N ARG A 210 -2.07 9.41 -17.88
CA ARG A 210 -2.90 9.73 -19.05
C ARG A 210 -2.03 10.33 -20.15
N GLY A 211 -1.80 9.55 -21.21
CA GLY A 211 -0.88 9.94 -22.28
C GLY A 211 0.55 10.04 -21.75
N ASP A 212 1.17 11.21 -21.89
CA ASP A 212 2.53 11.51 -21.44
C ASP A 212 2.59 12.29 -20.11
N GLU A 213 1.50 12.29 -19.33
CA GLU A 213 1.37 13.02 -18.07
C GLU A 213 0.71 12.18 -16.96
N MET A 214 0.73 12.69 -15.73
CA MET A 214 -0.09 12.19 -14.62
C MET A 214 -1.15 13.20 -14.21
N GLN A 215 -2.39 12.75 -14.02
CA GLN A 215 -3.53 13.58 -13.63
C GLN A 215 -4.16 13.09 -12.32
N CYS A 216 -4.52 14.00 -11.42
CA CYS A 216 -5.25 13.69 -10.19
C CYS A 216 -6.76 13.92 -10.34
N ASP A 217 -7.43 13.04 -11.08
CA ASP A 217 -8.84 13.13 -11.43
C ASP A 217 -9.68 11.91 -11.01
N GLN A 218 -9.05 10.82 -10.55
CA GLN A 218 -9.73 9.55 -10.32
C GLN A 218 -10.33 9.45 -8.91
N ASP A 219 -11.56 8.94 -8.78
CA ASP A 219 -12.21 8.76 -7.48
C ASP A 219 -11.60 7.63 -6.64
N VAL A 220 -11.15 6.58 -7.32
CA VAL A 220 -10.54 5.37 -6.75
C VAL A 220 -9.30 5.00 -7.56
N PRO A 221 -8.23 4.43 -6.96
CA PRO A 221 -7.00 4.13 -7.68
C PRO A 221 -7.15 2.85 -8.51
N TRP A 222 -7.82 2.96 -9.66
CA TRP A 222 -8.23 1.82 -10.48
C TRP A 222 -7.31 1.56 -11.67
N GLY A 223 -6.95 0.29 -11.88
CA GLY A 223 -6.14 -0.14 -12.99
C GLY A 223 -4.64 0.08 -12.77
N ARG A 224 -3.86 -0.27 -13.79
CA ARG A 224 -2.40 -0.18 -13.79
C ARG A 224 -1.92 1.27 -13.81
N ASP A 225 -2.71 2.17 -14.39
CA ASP A 225 -2.35 3.57 -14.58
C ASP A 225 -2.28 4.35 -13.26
N SER A 226 -2.94 3.88 -12.19
CA SER A 226 -2.87 4.50 -10.85
C SER A 226 -1.70 4.00 -10.00
N LEU A 227 -0.97 2.98 -10.48
CA LEU A 227 0.15 2.39 -9.75
C LEU A 227 1.42 3.19 -10.00
N LEU A 228 2.17 3.40 -8.93
CA LEU A 228 3.49 4.01 -8.99
C LEU A 228 4.45 3.40 -7.98
N THR A 229 5.73 3.59 -8.26
CA THR A 229 6.85 3.24 -7.41
C THR A 229 7.60 4.49 -7.00
N LEU A 230 7.86 4.61 -5.70
CA LEU A 230 8.77 5.61 -5.16
C LEU A 230 10.16 5.01 -5.06
N GLU A 231 11.03 5.38 -5.99
CA GLU A 231 12.41 4.90 -6.02
C GLU A 231 13.30 5.84 -5.21
N PHE A 232 13.90 5.32 -4.14
CA PHE A 232 14.89 6.04 -3.34
C PHE A 232 16.26 5.93 -3.98
N THR A 233 16.86 7.06 -4.35
CA THR A 233 18.19 7.10 -4.96
C THR A 233 19.18 7.87 -4.09
N PRO A 234 20.13 7.19 -3.42
CA PRO A 234 21.27 7.85 -2.82
C PRO A 234 22.25 8.30 -3.91
N HIS A 235 22.70 9.53 -3.85
CA HIS A 235 23.68 10.06 -4.81
C HIS A 235 24.64 11.04 -4.14
N HIS A 236 25.76 11.29 -4.78
CA HIS A 236 26.77 12.25 -4.32
C HIS A 236 26.73 13.49 -5.18
N HIS A 237 26.76 14.65 -4.55
CA HIS A 237 26.99 15.93 -5.22
C HIS A 237 28.20 16.60 -4.57
N GLY A 238 29.37 16.47 -5.20
CA GLY A 238 30.64 16.84 -4.60
C GLY A 238 30.98 15.97 -3.38
N GLN A 239 31.32 16.59 -2.25
CA GLN A 239 31.58 15.90 -0.98
C GLN A 239 30.30 15.61 -0.17
N GLN A 240 29.14 16.13 -0.58
CA GLN A 240 27.89 15.99 0.16
C GLN A 240 27.05 14.82 -0.35
N GLN A 241 26.60 13.98 0.58
CA GLN A 241 25.63 12.93 0.30
C GLN A 241 24.24 13.55 0.20
N ARG A 242 23.55 13.28 -0.91
CA ARG A 242 22.14 13.63 -1.11
C ARG A 242 21.32 12.36 -1.32
N SER A 243 20.03 12.49 -1.11
CA SER A 243 19.07 11.44 -1.43
C SER A 243 17.82 12.07 -2.01
N SER A 244 17.28 11.45 -3.05
CA SER A 244 16.03 11.87 -3.66
C SER A 244 15.11 10.68 -3.85
N TYR A 245 13.83 10.99 -4.01
CA TYR A 245 12.83 10.08 -4.52
C TYR A 245 12.50 10.43 -5.95
N SER A 246 12.20 9.42 -6.75
CA SER A 246 11.59 9.57 -8.06
C SER A 246 10.26 8.84 -8.10
N ILE A 247 9.28 9.42 -8.79
CA ILE A 247 7.95 8.83 -8.98
C ILE A 247 7.98 8.11 -10.33
N LYS A 248 8.06 6.78 -10.29
CA LYS A 248 8.05 5.91 -11.47
C LYS A 248 6.66 5.34 -11.67
N THR A 249 6.12 5.46 -12.87
CA THR A 249 4.82 4.89 -13.24
C THR A 249 4.93 3.41 -13.52
N TYR A 250 3.79 2.72 -13.61
CA TYR A 250 3.72 1.34 -14.08
C TYR A 250 4.48 1.08 -15.40
N SER A 251 4.45 2.02 -16.34
CA SER A 251 5.11 1.89 -17.65
C SER A 251 6.63 2.08 -17.59
N GLY A 252 7.21 2.29 -16.40
CA GLY A 252 8.62 2.54 -16.19
C GLY A 252 9.07 3.98 -16.49
N LEU A 253 8.12 4.89 -16.75
CA LEU A 253 8.43 6.32 -16.99
C LEU A 253 8.45 7.08 -15.66
N TYR A 254 9.25 8.14 -15.62
CA TYR A 254 9.43 8.98 -14.44
C TYR A 254 8.68 10.31 -14.59
N LEU A 255 8.01 10.75 -13.52
CA LEU A 255 7.39 12.07 -13.49
C LEU A 255 8.46 13.16 -13.33
N SER A 256 8.57 14.04 -14.32
CA SER A 256 9.40 15.24 -14.27
C SER A 256 8.64 16.38 -13.58
N ARG A 257 9.37 17.31 -12.95
CA ARG A 257 8.84 18.56 -12.37
C ARG A 257 8.04 19.42 -13.36
N SER A 258 8.26 19.23 -14.66
CA SER A 258 7.48 19.89 -15.73
C SER A 258 6.04 19.37 -15.84
N GLY A 259 5.80 18.14 -15.38
CA GLY A 259 4.56 17.38 -15.51
C GLY A 259 4.58 16.32 -16.59
N LYS A 260 5.67 16.24 -17.39
CA LYS A 260 5.85 15.20 -18.40
C LYS A 260 6.43 13.91 -17.81
N LEU A 261 6.02 12.79 -18.39
CA LEU A 261 6.60 11.47 -18.16
C LEU A 261 7.81 11.29 -19.08
N VAL A 262 8.96 10.97 -18.50
CA VAL A 262 10.23 10.79 -19.22
C VAL A 262 10.79 9.39 -19.02
N PRO A 263 11.47 8.79 -20.00
CA PRO A 263 12.09 7.49 -19.84
C PRO A 263 13.27 7.54 -18.86
N GLU A 264 13.69 6.38 -18.36
CA GLU A 264 14.90 6.24 -17.55
C GLU A 264 16.13 6.67 -18.36
N GLY A 265 16.96 7.53 -17.76
CA GLY A 265 18.25 7.94 -18.32
C GLY A 265 19.42 7.13 -17.75
N PRO A 266 20.63 7.26 -18.32
CA PRO A 266 21.83 6.59 -17.80
C PRO A 266 22.25 7.11 -16.42
N THR A 267 21.79 8.30 -16.06
CA THR A 267 21.98 8.94 -14.75
C THR A 267 20.66 9.50 -14.27
N VAL A 268 20.52 9.72 -12.96
CA VAL A 268 19.35 10.38 -12.37
C VAL A 268 19.15 11.74 -13.02
N ASP A 269 17.99 11.94 -13.65
CA ASP A 269 17.60 13.25 -14.17
C ASP A 269 17.22 14.16 -12.97
N PRO A 270 17.91 15.30 -12.76
CA PRO A 270 17.55 16.24 -11.70
C PRO A 270 16.11 16.76 -11.80
N THR A 271 15.47 16.67 -12.97
CA THR A 271 14.07 17.07 -13.14
C THR A 271 13.07 16.05 -12.58
N THR A 272 13.47 14.80 -12.34
CA THR A 272 12.62 13.73 -11.77
C THR A 272 12.97 13.43 -10.30
N ALA A 273 13.87 14.22 -9.71
CA ALA A 273 14.32 14.09 -8.34
C ALA A 273 13.49 14.97 -7.39
N TYR A 274 12.93 14.35 -6.35
CA TYR A 274 12.11 15.01 -5.33
C TYR A 274 12.65 14.74 -3.93
N THR A 275 12.61 15.78 -3.09
CA THR A 275 12.73 15.65 -1.63
C THR A 275 11.34 15.52 -1.04
N LEU A 276 11.17 14.59 -0.09
CA LEU A 276 9.93 14.45 0.65
C LEU A 276 9.91 15.43 1.83
N VAL A 277 8.77 16.09 1.99
CA VAL A 277 8.45 16.91 3.16
C VAL A 277 7.25 16.29 3.86
N PHE A 278 7.38 16.10 5.18
CA PHE A 278 6.33 15.52 6.01
C PHE A 278 5.38 16.60 6.54
N HIS A 279 4.08 16.32 6.49
CA HIS A 279 3.06 17.20 7.02
C HIS A 279 1.86 16.40 7.57
N ALA A 280 1.83 16.18 8.88
CA ALA A 280 0.76 15.47 9.60
C ALA A 280 0.41 14.10 8.99
N GLY A 281 1.43 13.37 8.51
CA GLY A 281 1.24 12.09 7.82
C GLY A 281 1.10 12.16 6.30
N GLN A 282 1.01 13.37 5.75
CA GLN A 282 0.95 13.62 4.32
C GLN A 282 2.34 13.95 3.77
N ALA A 283 2.54 13.70 2.48
CA ALA A 283 3.76 14.00 1.74
C ALA A 283 3.57 15.26 0.89
N ALA A 284 4.57 16.14 0.87
CA ALA A 284 4.79 17.06 -0.23
C ALA A 284 6.08 16.68 -0.97
N PHE A 285 6.08 16.81 -2.29
CA PHE A 285 7.23 16.49 -3.14
C PHE A 285 7.87 17.79 -3.63
N LYS A 286 9.05 18.11 -3.10
CA LYS A 286 9.80 19.33 -3.41
C LYS A 286 10.84 19.03 -4.50
N ASP A 287 10.86 19.79 -5.57
CA ASP A 287 11.89 19.69 -6.61
C ASP A 287 13.19 20.43 -6.22
N ALA A 288 14.23 20.25 -7.03
CA ALA A 288 15.52 20.92 -6.86
C ALA A 288 15.50 22.46 -6.96
N THR A 289 14.37 23.08 -7.35
CA THR A 289 14.19 24.54 -7.35
C THR A 289 13.39 25.05 -6.16
N GLY A 290 13.08 24.16 -5.21
CA GLY A 290 12.30 24.47 -4.02
C GLY A 290 10.79 24.58 -4.29
N LYS A 291 10.31 24.15 -5.45
CA LYS A 291 8.88 24.14 -5.79
C LYS A 291 8.26 22.78 -5.51
N PHE A 292 6.98 22.77 -5.17
CA PHE A 292 6.24 21.58 -4.81
C PHE A 292 5.35 21.10 -5.94
N LEU A 293 5.28 19.77 -6.08
CA LEU A 293 4.35 19.07 -6.95
C LEU A 293 2.92 19.37 -6.50
N SER A 294 2.03 19.74 -7.42
CA SER A 294 0.60 19.80 -7.15
C SER A 294 -0.23 19.57 -8.41
N PRO A 295 -1.49 19.12 -8.28
CA PRO A 295 -2.41 19.04 -9.41
C PRO A 295 -2.78 20.44 -9.92
N PHE A 296 -2.59 20.71 -11.22
CA PHE A 296 -2.80 22.04 -11.80
C PHE A 296 -3.81 22.04 -12.95
N GLY A 297 -4.55 23.14 -13.09
CA GLY A 297 -5.49 23.36 -14.19
C GLY A 297 -6.70 22.42 -14.17
N ASN A 298 -7.54 22.50 -15.21
CA ASN A 298 -8.79 21.71 -15.30
C ASN A 298 -8.53 20.21 -15.40
N GLU A 299 -7.46 19.82 -16.10
CA GLU A 299 -7.08 18.41 -16.30
C GLU A 299 -6.37 17.79 -15.10
N ALA A 300 -6.06 18.60 -14.09
CA ALA A 300 -5.38 18.15 -12.88
C ALA A 300 -3.99 17.52 -13.07
N THR A 301 -3.27 17.93 -14.11
CA THR A 301 -1.88 17.53 -14.37
C THR A 301 -0.97 17.84 -13.18
N LEU A 302 -0.24 16.84 -12.71
CA LEU A 302 0.77 16.97 -11.66
C LEU A 302 2.02 17.65 -12.20
N LYS A 303 2.44 18.77 -11.60
CA LYS A 303 3.70 19.46 -11.89
C LYS A 303 4.14 20.38 -10.76
N CYS A 304 5.41 20.77 -10.74
CA CYS A 304 5.94 21.68 -9.73
C CYS A 304 5.73 23.13 -10.11
N LYS A 305 5.13 23.93 -9.21
CA LYS A 305 4.89 25.36 -9.45
C LYS A 305 5.10 26.24 -8.23
N ASN A 306 4.54 25.86 -7.08
CA ASN A 306 4.44 26.72 -5.91
C ASN A 306 5.60 26.47 -4.95
N GLY A 307 6.16 27.51 -4.35
CA GLY A 307 7.22 27.38 -3.33
C GLY A 307 6.72 27.18 -1.90
N ALA A 308 5.40 27.23 -1.68
CA ALA A 308 4.78 27.05 -0.38
C ALA A 308 3.88 25.81 -0.39
N VAL A 309 3.88 25.08 0.73
CA VAL A 309 2.99 23.93 0.92
C VAL A 309 1.63 24.41 1.39
N THR A 310 0.62 24.21 0.55
CA THR A 310 -0.79 24.27 0.94
C THR A 310 -1.41 22.89 0.82
N LYS A 311 -2.72 22.77 1.10
CA LYS A 311 -3.45 21.51 0.91
C LYS A 311 -3.34 20.95 -0.52
N SER A 312 -3.08 21.77 -1.53
CA SER A 312 -2.92 21.33 -2.93
C SER A 312 -1.62 20.56 -3.18
N GLU A 313 -0.56 20.87 -2.42
CA GLU A 313 0.76 20.23 -2.49
C GLU A 313 0.88 19.00 -1.60
N LEU A 314 -0.16 18.70 -0.81
CA LEU A 314 -0.19 17.56 0.10
C LEU A 314 -0.81 16.34 -0.57
N PHE A 315 -0.15 15.20 -0.39
CA PHE A 315 -0.54 13.91 -0.89
C PHE A 315 -0.53 12.84 0.18
N ILE A 316 -1.33 11.81 -0.04
CA ILE A 316 -1.37 10.60 0.76
C ILE A 316 -0.83 9.48 -0.11
N LEU A 317 0.14 8.73 0.44
CA LEU A 317 0.70 7.52 -0.16
C LEU A 317 -0.01 6.31 0.42
N GLU A 318 -0.84 5.67 -0.39
CA GLU A 318 -1.62 4.51 0.03
C GLU A 318 -1.02 3.24 -0.58
N HIS A 319 -0.98 2.15 0.19
CA HIS A 319 -0.65 0.83 -0.34
C HIS A 319 -1.62 0.48 -1.48
N ALA A 320 -1.08 0.09 -2.63
CA ALA A 320 -1.91 -0.32 -3.75
C ALA A 320 -2.60 -1.63 -3.39
N GLN A 321 -3.93 -1.68 -3.30
CA GLN A 321 -4.64 -2.93 -3.03
C GLN A 321 -4.62 -3.87 -4.26
N PRO A 322 -4.67 -5.20 -4.09
CA PRO A 322 -4.75 -6.13 -5.21
C PRO A 322 -6.06 -5.95 -5.96
N GLN A 323 -5.98 -5.88 -7.29
CA GLN A 323 -7.10 -5.92 -8.22
C GLN A 323 -6.97 -7.17 -9.06
N CYS A 324 -8.06 -7.93 -9.14
CA CYS A 324 -8.10 -9.21 -9.83
C CYS A 324 -9.46 -9.41 -10.51
N SER A 325 -9.46 -10.27 -11.52
CA SER A 325 -10.68 -10.89 -12.05
C SER A 325 -10.88 -12.25 -11.41
N LEU A 326 -12.14 -12.68 -11.30
CA LEU A 326 -12.51 -14.00 -10.81
C LEU A 326 -12.97 -14.85 -12.00
N LEU A 327 -12.23 -15.89 -12.33
CA LEU A 327 -12.61 -16.88 -13.34
C LEU A 327 -13.36 -18.04 -12.66
N ALA A 328 -14.62 -18.27 -13.02
CA ALA A 328 -15.41 -19.34 -12.43
C ALA A 328 -15.13 -20.72 -13.07
N HIS A 329 -15.64 -21.77 -12.44
CA HIS A 329 -15.53 -23.17 -12.91
C HIS A 329 -16.01 -23.41 -14.36
N ASN A 330 -16.90 -22.55 -14.87
CA ASN A 330 -17.41 -22.61 -16.24
C ASN A 330 -16.48 -21.93 -17.27
N GLY A 331 -15.27 -21.51 -16.85
CA GLY A 331 -14.30 -20.83 -17.69
C GLY A 331 -14.66 -19.38 -18.03
N ARG A 332 -15.64 -18.78 -17.34
CA ARG A 332 -16.11 -17.40 -17.58
C ARG A 332 -15.71 -16.47 -16.45
N ALA A 333 -15.34 -15.24 -16.79
CA ALA A 333 -15.04 -14.19 -15.84
C ALA A 333 -16.33 -13.63 -15.21
N VAL A 334 -16.29 -13.41 -13.90
CA VAL A 334 -17.34 -12.69 -13.16
C VAL A 334 -17.37 -11.24 -13.61
N SER A 335 -18.56 -10.74 -13.91
CA SER A 335 -18.77 -9.45 -14.56
C SER A 335 -19.96 -8.70 -13.97
N MET A 336 -19.91 -7.37 -14.10
CA MET A 336 -21.02 -6.45 -13.87
C MET A 336 -21.56 -5.79 -15.16
N ARG A 337 -21.25 -6.32 -16.35
CA ARG A 337 -21.71 -5.75 -17.64
C ARG A 337 -23.23 -5.80 -17.82
N GLN A 338 -23.90 -6.78 -17.22
CA GLN A 338 -25.33 -6.99 -17.38
C GLN A 338 -26.18 -6.21 -16.35
N GLY A 339 -25.56 -5.33 -15.56
CA GLY A 339 -26.22 -4.54 -14.54
C GLY A 339 -25.60 -4.76 -13.17
N VAL A 340 -26.41 -4.57 -12.13
CA VAL A 340 -25.93 -4.67 -10.73
C VAL A 340 -25.74 -6.12 -10.28
N ASP A 341 -26.44 -7.09 -10.87
CA ASP A 341 -26.29 -8.50 -10.53
C ASP A 341 -24.99 -9.06 -11.11
N LEU A 342 -24.23 -9.77 -10.27
CA LEU A 342 -22.97 -10.38 -10.66
C LEU A 342 -23.22 -11.70 -11.40
N SER A 343 -22.54 -11.88 -12.54
CA SER A 343 -22.66 -13.09 -13.36
C SER A 343 -21.31 -13.49 -13.97
N ALA A 344 -21.00 -14.79 -13.95
CA ALA A 344 -19.84 -15.39 -14.59
C ALA A 344 -20.18 -15.85 -16.02
N ASN A 345 -20.06 -14.93 -16.98
CA ASN A 345 -20.47 -15.16 -18.37
C ASN A 345 -19.57 -14.53 -19.44
N GLN A 346 -18.54 -13.79 -19.07
CA GLN A 346 -17.66 -13.13 -20.03
C GLN A 346 -16.44 -14.00 -20.38
N ASP A 347 -16.05 -14.01 -21.65
CA ASP A 347 -14.78 -14.62 -22.11
C ASP A 347 -13.58 -13.68 -21.94
N GLY A 348 -13.81 -12.37 -22.03
CA GLY A 348 -12.77 -11.35 -21.95
C GLY A 348 -12.83 -10.54 -20.66
N ILE A 349 -11.69 -10.00 -20.26
CA ILE A 349 -11.55 -9.13 -19.10
C ILE A 349 -11.44 -7.67 -19.56
N SER A 350 -12.40 -6.83 -19.15
CA SER A 350 -12.32 -5.37 -19.18
C SER A 350 -12.44 -4.81 -17.77
N GLU A 351 -12.64 -3.50 -17.62
CA GLU A 351 -12.84 -2.85 -16.33
C GLU A 351 -14.03 -3.41 -15.52
N HIS A 352 -15.02 -4.01 -16.18
CA HIS A 352 -16.22 -4.58 -15.55
C HIS A 352 -16.00 -5.98 -14.95
N GLU A 353 -14.86 -6.61 -15.23
CA GLU A 353 -14.49 -7.92 -14.69
C GLU A 353 -13.35 -7.81 -13.67
N VAL A 354 -12.88 -6.60 -13.37
CA VAL A 354 -11.83 -6.35 -12.38
C VAL A 354 -12.49 -5.93 -11.08
N PHE A 355 -11.98 -6.45 -9.95
CA PHE A 355 -12.43 -6.11 -8.62
C PHE A 355 -11.24 -5.89 -7.71
N GLN A 356 -11.31 -4.89 -6.83
CA GLN A 356 -10.28 -4.64 -5.83
C GLN A 356 -10.60 -5.43 -4.56
N LEU A 357 -9.67 -6.27 -4.14
CA LEU A 357 -9.71 -7.01 -2.88
C LEU A 357 -9.18 -6.11 -1.76
N GLU A 358 -10.05 -5.74 -0.83
CA GLU A 358 -9.71 -4.91 0.33
C GLU A 358 -9.83 -5.73 1.61
N CYS A 359 -8.73 -5.87 2.34
CA CYS A 359 -8.68 -6.60 3.61
C CYS A 359 -9.06 -5.69 4.79
N ASP A 360 -10.08 -6.09 5.53
CA ASP A 360 -10.40 -5.55 6.84
C ASP A 360 -9.68 -6.36 7.92
N ARG A 361 -8.47 -5.91 8.26
CA ARG A 361 -7.61 -6.59 9.24
C ARG A 361 -8.21 -6.62 10.65
N ALA A 362 -9.08 -5.67 10.99
CA ALA A 362 -9.71 -5.63 12.31
C ALA A 362 -10.78 -6.72 12.45
N HIS A 363 -11.49 -6.99 11.35
CA HIS A 363 -12.57 -7.99 11.32
C HIS A 363 -12.18 -9.29 10.61
N HIS A 364 -10.90 -9.44 10.24
CA HIS A 364 -10.37 -10.63 9.56
C HIS A 364 -11.18 -11.03 8.32
N CYS A 365 -11.55 -10.05 7.48
CA CYS A 365 -12.41 -10.30 6.32
C CYS A 365 -12.02 -9.49 5.09
N TRP A 366 -12.64 -9.81 3.96
CA TRP A 366 -12.37 -9.19 2.67
C TRP A 366 -13.63 -8.53 2.10
N ARG A 367 -13.43 -7.43 1.37
CA ARG A 367 -14.44 -6.77 0.55
C ARG A 367 -13.97 -6.76 -0.90
N LEU A 368 -14.91 -6.87 -1.84
CA LEU A 368 -14.63 -6.77 -3.27
C LEU A 368 -15.25 -5.47 -3.78
N ARG A 369 -14.42 -4.48 -4.09
CA ARG A 369 -14.83 -3.17 -4.60
C ARG A 369 -14.79 -3.15 -6.13
N THR A 370 -15.66 -2.35 -6.75
CA THR A 370 -15.72 -2.08 -8.19
C THR A 370 -15.07 -0.75 -8.54
N GLY A 371 -14.78 -0.52 -9.83
CA GLY A 371 -14.23 0.74 -10.33
C GLY A 371 -15.15 1.95 -10.13
N HIS A 372 -16.44 1.70 -9.90
CA HIS A 372 -17.44 2.73 -9.59
C HIS A 372 -17.61 2.97 -8.09
N ASN A 373 -16.65 2.52 -7.27
CA ASN A 373 -16.68 2.69 -5.82
C ASN A 373 -17.91 2.06 -5.14
N LYS A 374 -18.34 0.90 -5.66
CA LYS A 374 -19.37 0.05 -5.03
C LYS A 374 -18.76 -1.27 -4.61
N TYR A 375 -19.44 -2.00 -3.76
CA TYR A 375 -18.97 -3.27 -3.22
C TYR A 375 -19.90 -4.41 -3.61
N TRP A 376 -19.31 -5.60 -3.73
CA TRP A 376 -20.08 -6.83 -3.76
C TRP A 376 -20.89 -6.95 -2.47
N THR A 377 -22.16 -7.30 -2.58
CA THR A 377 -23.06 -7.48 -1.44
C THR A 377 -24.05 -8.61 -1.69
N VAL A 378 -24.35 -9.37 -0.63
CA VAL A 378 -25.35 -10.44 -0.64
C VAL A 378 -26.73 -9.87 -0.31
N GLN A 379 -27.65 -9.94 -1.28
CA GLN A 379 -29.03 -9.50 -1.14
C GLN A 379 -29.77 -10.31 -0.08
N GLY A 380 -30.47 -9.63 0.83
CA GLY A 380 -31.04 -10.26 2.03
C GLY A 380 -32.17 -11.27 1.75
N THR A 381 -32.98 -11.06 0.71
CA THR A 381 -34.14 -11.90 0.42
C THR A 381 -33.81 -13.07 -0.52
N THR A 382 -32.96 -12.85 -1.52
CA THR A 382 -32.67 -13.85 -2.56
C THR A 382 -31.32 -14.56 -2.36
N ASN A 383 -30.45 -14.03 -1.49
CA ASN A 383 -29.04 -14.38 -1.40
C ASN A 383 -28.26 -14.21 -2.72
N GLY A 384 -28.79 -13.45 -3.69
CA GLY A 384 -28.09 -13.10 -4.92
C GLY A 384 -26.96 -12.09 -4.66
N LEU A 385 -25.89 -12.18 -5.43
CA LEU A 385 -24.76 -11.24 -5.34
C LEU A 385 -24.97 -10.05 -6.28
N GLN A 386 -24.82 -8.85 -5.73
CA GLN A 386 -24.87 -7.60 -6.48
C GLN A 386 -23.61 -6.75 -6.24
N ALA A 387 -23.30 -5.87 -7.18
CA ALA A 387 -22.15 -4.96 -7.17
C ALA A 387 -22.55 -3.50 -6.94
N ASN A 388 -23.49 -3.27 -6.01
CA ASN A 388 -24.06 -1.95 -5.70
C ASN A 388 -23.97 -1.56 -4.21
N GLY A 389 -23.30 -2.37 -3.38
CA GLY A 389 -23.17 -2.11 -1.95
C GLY A 389 -22.34 -0.87 -1.66
N ASP A 390 -22.69 -0.17 -0.60
CA ASP A 390 -21.87 0.92 -0.04
C ASP A 390 -20.87 0.36 0.97
N TYR A 391 -19.82 1.14 1.26
CA TYR A 391 -18.83 0.76 2.26
C TYR A 391 -19.51 0.48 3.61
N GLY A 392 -19.21 -0.67 4.21
CA GLY A 392 -19.79 -1.08 5.50
C GLY A 392 -21.22 -1.63 5.42
N MET A 393 -21.82 -1.74 4.23
CA MET A 393 -23.13 -2.37 4.06
C MET A 393 -23.09 -3.85 4.48
N GLU A 394 -24.10 -4.29 5.23
CA GLU A 394 -24.28 -5.68 5.62
C GLU A 394 -24.32 -6.61 4.39
N GLY A 395 -23.61 -7.73 4.45
CA GLY A 395 -23.49 -8.65 3.32
C GLY A 395 -22.35 -8.35 2.36
N SER A 396 -21.54 -7.32 2.62
CA SER A 396 -20.41 -6.93 1.76
C SER A 396 -19.06 -7.48 2.20
N THR A 397 -19.05 -8.43 3.14
CA THR A 397 -17.83 -9.01 3.72
C THR A 397 -17.78 -10.52 3.49
N PHE A 398 -16.59 -10.99 3.13
CA PHE A 398 -16.33 -12.37 2.74
C PHE A 398 -15.07 -12.90 3.42
N ALA A 399 -15.06 -14.18 3.77
CA ALA A 399 -13.83 -14.93 4.04
C ALA A 399 -13.38 -15.63 2.75
N LEU A 400 -12.07 -15.70 2.54
CA LEU A 400 -11.48 -16.43 1.42
C LEU A 400 -11.01 -17.79 1.91
N ALA A 401 -11.41 -18.85 1.23
CA ALA A 401 -10.97 -20.23 1.47
C ALA A 401 -10.24 -20.76 0.24
N TYR A 402 -9.22 -21.59 0.44
CA TYR A 402 -8.37 -22.13 -0.63
C TYR A 402 -8.51 -23.66 -0.70
N PRO A 403 -9.59 -24.18 -1.33
CA PRO A 403 -9.93 -25.60 -1.33
C PRO A 403 -8.91 -26.47 -2.10
N ALA A 404 -8.22 -25.89 -3.08
CA ALA A 404 -7.24 -26.55 -3.92
C ALA A 404 -6.20 -25.54 -4.42
N ASN A 405 -5.13 -26.04 -5.03
CA ASN A 405 -4.14 -25.18 -5.70
C ASN A 405 -4.82 -24.30 -6.76
N GLY A 406 -4.51 -23.01 -6.75
CA GLY A 406 -5.04 -22.03 -7.71
C GLY A 406 -6.52 -21.71 -7.57
N SER A 407 -7.21 -22.33 -6.62
CA SER A 407 -8.64 -22.11 -6.39
C SER A 407 -8.89 -21.31 -5.12
N VAL A 408 -9.83 -20.37 -5.22
CA VAL A 408 -10.42 -19.63 -4.11
C VAL A 408 -11.94 -19.85 -4.09
N ALA A 409 -12.51 -19.98 -2.90
CA ALA A 409 -13.93 -19.95 -2.64
C ALA A 409 -14.24 -18.79 -1.69
N LEU A 410 -15.34 -18.08 -1.95
CA LEU A 410 -15.75 -16.93 -1.14
C LEU A 410 -16.89 -17.36 -0.23
N ARG A 411 -16.71 -17.21 1.09
CA ARG A 411 -17.75 -17.46 2.09
C ARG A 411 -18.31 -16.13 2.59
N SER A 412 -19.61 -15.90 2.41
CA SER A 412 -20.25 -14.68 2.93
C SER A 412 -20.30 -14.74 4.46
N LEU A 413 -19.88 -13.65 5.11
CA LEU A 413 -19.98 -13.54 6.57
C LEU A 413 -21.41 -13.23 7.05
N LYS A 414 -22.31 -12.84 6.15
CA LYS A 414 -23.71 -12.54 6.48
C LYS A 414 -24.53 -13.79 6.79
N ASN A 415 -24.40 -14.82 5.94
CA ASN A 415 -25.20 -16.05 6.06
C ASN A 415 -24.36 -17.32 6.22
N GLY A 416 -23.02 -17.20 6.22
CA GLY A 416 -22.11 -18.31 6.40
C GLY A 416 -22.01 -19.26 5.19
N LYS A 417 -22.64 -18.95 4.06
CA LYS A 417 -22.68 -19.77 2.84
C LYS A 417 -21.58 -19.35 1.85
N PHE A 418 -21.14 -20.31 1.04
CA PHE A 418 -20.25 -20.07 -0.09
C PHE A 418 -20.99 -19.49 -1.29
N VAL A 419 -20.28 -18.63 -2.01
CA VAL A 419 -20.69 -18.07 -3.30
C VAL A 419 -20.61 -19.16 -4.36
N VAL A 420 -21.73 -19.44 -5.02
CA VAL A 420 -21.88 -20.43 -6.08
C VAL A 420 -22.31 -19.75 -7.38
N VAL A 421 -21.75 -20.20 -8.50
CA VAL A 421 -22.21 -19.85 -9.84
C VAL A 421 -23.32 -20.81 -10.26
N ARG A 422 -24.53 -20.29 -10.48
CA ARG A 422 -25.66 -21.09 -10.98
C ARG A 422 -25.48 -21.43 -12.47
N PRO A 423 -26.23 -22.40 -13.03
CA PRO A 423 -26.21 -22.70 -14.47
C PRO A 423 -26.50 -21.49 -15.38
N THR A 424 -27.23 -20.49 -14.85
CA THR A 424 -27.51 -19.22 -15.54
C THR A 424 -26.32 -18.25 -15.55
N GLY A 425 -25.21 -18.57 -14.88
CA GLY A 425 -24.05 -17.71 -14.69
C GLY A 425 -24.15 -16.79 -13.46
N HIS A 426 -25.34 -16.55 -12.92
CA HIS A 426 -25.51 -15.64 -11.78
C HIS A 426 -24.92 -16.19 -10.48
N LEU A 427 -24.37 -15.30 -9.66
CA LEU A 427 -23.73 -15.62 -8.38
C LEU A 427 -24.72 -15.53 -7.22
N PHE A 428 -24.70 -16.52 -6.33
CA PHE A 428 -25.52 -16.56 -5.11
C PHE A 428 -24.71 -17.08 -3.92
N ALA A 429 -24.94 -16.55 -2.70
CA ALA A 429 -24.35 -17.08 -1.47
C ALA A 429 -25.28 -18.12 -0.84
N GLN A 430 -25.22 -19.37 -1.30
CA GLN A 430 -26.19 -20.41 -0.93
C GLN A 430 -25.57 -21.78 -0.61
N ALA A 431 -24.32 -22.04 -1.00
CA ALA A 431 -23.71 -23.34 -0.82
C ALA A 431 -23.18 -23.54 0.61
N ASP A 432 -23.39 -24.73 1.17
CA ASP A 432 -22.89 -25.10 2.52
C ASP A 432 -21.43 -25.56 2.51
N SER A 433 -20.98 -26.12 1.40
CA SER A 433 -19.64 -26.63 1.18
C SER A 433 -19.12 -26.19 -0.18
N VAL A 434 -17.80 -26.27 -0.36
CA VAL A 434 -17.15 -26.01 -1.65
C VAL A 434 -17.18 -27.29 -2.48
N ASN A 435 -17.91 -27.25 -3.59
CA ASN A 435 -17.91 -28.24 -4.65
C ASN A 435 -17.52 -27.52 -5.95
N THR A 436 -17.84 -28.09 -7.11
CA THR A 436 -17.49 -27.52 -8.43
C THR A 436 -17.96 -26.07 -8.62
N GLY A 437 -19.16 -25.73 -8.15
CA GLY A 437 -19.82 -24.45 -8.43
C GLY A 437 -19.22 -23.23 -7.71
N GLU A 438 -18.47 -23.49 -6.64
CA GLU A 438 -17.92 -22.49 -5.72
C GLU A 438 -16.43 -22.20 -5.98
N HIS A 439 -15.80 -22.89 -6.93
CA HIS A 439 -14.41 -22.66 -7.30
C HIS A 439 -14.27 -21.47 -8.23
N PHE A 440 -13.40 -20.53 -7.83
CA PHE A 440 -12.92 -19.42 -8.66
C PHE A 440 -11.39 -19.46 -8.74
N GLN A 441 -10.84 -18.90 -9.80
CA GLN A 441 -9.41 -18.59 -9.93
C GLN A 441 -9.23 -17.07 -9.90
N LEU A 442 -8.21 -16.59 -9.21
CA LEU A 442 -7.86 -15.16 -9.19
C LEU A 442 -6.86 -14.86 -10.31
N LEU A 443 -7.24 -13.95 -11.21
CA LEU A 443 -6.37 -13.44 -12.26
C LEU A 443 -5.93 -12.03 -11.89
N MET A 444 -4.64 -11.85 -11.57
CA MET A 444 -4.10 -10.59 -11.08
C MET A 444 -4.02 -9.54 -12.21
N SER A 445 -4.56 -8.35 -11.95
CA SER A 445 -4.67 -7.27 -12.94
C SER A 445 -3.69 -6.12 -12.68
N ASN A 446 -3.52 -5.72 -11.42
CA ASN A 446 -2.70 -4.57 -11.01
C ASN A 446 -1.45 -4.98 -10.18
N ARG A 447 -0.94 -6.19 -10.43
CA ARG A 447 0.32 -6.70 -9.84
C ARG A 447 1.24 -7.21 -10.94
N PRO A 448 1.85 -6.31 -11.74
CA PRO A 448 2.87 -6.72 -12.71
C PRO A 448 4.18 -7.13 -12.04
N VAL A 449 4.42 -6.58 -10.84
CA VAL A 449 5.64 -6.66 -10.06
C VAL A 449 5.19 -6.88 -8.62
N LEU A 450 5.91 -7.73 -7.93
CA LEU A 450 5.68 -8.14 -6.56
C LEU A 450 6.98 -7.88 -5.80
N GLY A 451 6.92 -7.05 -4.76
CA GLY A 451 7.93 -7.03 -3.73
C GLY A 451 7.48 -8.00 -2.64
N LEU A 452 8.38 -8.77 -2.06
CA LEU A 452 8.01 -9.63 -0.92
C LEU A 452 8.82 -9.21 0.29
N ARG A 453 8.13 -9.01 1.41
CA ARG A 453 8.77 -8.62 2.67
C ARG A 453 8.25 -9.45 3.82
N CYS A 454 9.17 -9.89 4.67
CA CYS A 454 8.86 -10.58 5.92
C CYS A 454 9.52 -9.84 7.11
N ALA A 455 9.49 -10.47 8.28
CA ALA A 455 10.08 -9.91 9.50
C ALA A 455 11.61 -9.71 9.41
N TYR A 456 12.31 -10.41 8.51
CA TYR A 456 13.78 -10.35 8.40
C TYR A 456 14.28 -9.34 7.37
N GLY A 457 13.41 -8.88 6.47
CA GLY A 457 13.76 -7.97 5.39
C GLY A 457 12.93 -8.25 4.14
N PHE A 458 13.43 -7.76 3.02
CA PHE A 458 12.88 -8.06 1.71
C PHE A 458 13.47 -9.35 1.13
N VAL A 459 12.72 -9.98 0.23
CA VAL A 459 13.22 -11.01 -0.66
C VAL A 459 14.05 -10.36 -1.76
N GLY A 460 15.23 -10.90 -2.04
CA GLY A 460 15.93 -10.64 -3.28
C GLY A 460 17.17 -11.47 -3.52
N LEU A 461 17.76 -11.28 -4.70
CA LEU A 461 18.87 -12.10 -5.18
C LEU A 461 20.10 -11.97 -4.27
N LYS A 462 20.78 -13.10 -4.05
CA LYS A 462 22.05 -13.13 -3.36
C LYS A 462 23.11 -12.41 -4.20
N SER A 463 23.89 -11.55 -3.55
CA SER A 463 24.91 -10.75 -4.23
C SER A 463 25.99 -11.62 -4.89
N THR A 464 26.45 -11.20 -6.07
CA THR A 464 27.30 -11.92 -7.03
C THR A 464 28.72 -12.26 -6.56
N GLY A 465 29.11 -11.92 -5.33
CA GLY A 465 30.47 -12.12 -4.79
C GLY A 465 30.81 -13.56 -4.38
N GLY A 466 29.85 -14.50 -4.42
CA GLY A 466 30.08 -15.92 -4.18
C GLY A 466 29.08 -16.76 -4.96
N GLY A 467 29.47 -17.95 -5.44
CA GLY A 467 28.62 -18.85 -6.23
C GLY A 467 27.22 -18.97 -5.63
N GLY A 468 26.21 -18.51 -6.37
CA GLY A 468 24.83 -18.38 -5.88
C GLY A 468 24.07 -17.15 -6.33
N ALA A 469 24.46 -16.48 -7.42
CA ALA A 469 23.83 -15.25 -7.93
C ALA A 469 22.31 -15.37 -8.23
N ASN A 470 21.82 -16.61 -8.36
CA ASN A 470 20.41 -16.90 -8.62
C ASN A 470 19.63 -17.29 -7.35
N LYS A 471 20.28 -17.46 -6.20
CA LYS A 471 19.60 -17.85 -4.97
C LYS A 471 18.85 -16.66 -4.37
N LEU A 472 17.62 -16.86 -3.93
CA LEU A 472 16.86 -15.83 -3.22
C LEU A 472 17.13 -15.89 -1.71
N GLU A 473 17.23 -14.71 -1.10
CA GLU A 473 17.37 -14.52 0.33
C GLU A 473 16.30 -13.54 0.84
N CYS A 474 15.80 -13.72 2.07
CA CYS A 474 14.68 -12.96 2.64
C CYS A 474 15.10 -11.92 3.70
N ASN A 475 16.37 -11.50 3.71
CA ASN A 475 16.93 -10.56 4.68
C ASN A 475 17.59 -9.34 4.04
N LYS A 476 17.17 -9.00 2.81
CA LYS A 476 17.68 -7.87 2.03
C LYS A 476 17.08 -6.55 2.51
N SER A 477 17.83 -5.48 2.28
CA SER A 477 17.39 -4.10 2.56
C SER A 477 16.59 -3.47 1.43
N ALA A 478 16.72 -3.99 0.22
CA ALA A 478 15.96 -3.61 -0.96
C ALA A 478 15.20 -4.83 -1.47
N PHE A 479 14.04 -4.60 -2.07
CA PHE A 479 13.21 -5.65 -2.64
C PHE A 479 13.68 -6.01 -4.04
N GLU A 480 13.46 -7.26 -4.41
CA GLU A 480 13.51 -7.73 -5.77
C GLU A 480 12.22 -7.37 -6.51
N SER A 481 12.34 -6.75 -7.69
CA SER A 481 11.20 -6.51 -8.57
C SER A 481 10.81 -7.82 -9.28
N VAL A 482 10.00 -8.64 -8.62
CA VAL A 482 9.55 -9.93 -9.16
C VAL A 482 8.36 -9.72 -10.09
N LYS A 483 8.53 -9.90 -11.40
CA LYS A 483 7.43 -9.84 -12.35
C LYS A 483 6.46 -11.00 -12.12
N LEU A 484 5.16 -10.70 -12.07
CA LEU A 484 4.09 -11.68 -11.90
C LEU A 484 3.30 -11.83 -13.19
N GLU A 485 3.14 -13.08 -13.64
CA GLU A 485 2.36 -13.46 -14.81
C GLU A 485 1.28 -14.46 -14.39
N ASN A 486 0.05 -14.30 -14.88
CA ASN A 486 -1.00 -15.28 -14.64
C ASN A 486 -0.72 -16.53 -15.47
N GLY A 487 -0.68 -17.69 -14.83
CA GLY A 487 -0.56 -19.01 -15.44
C GLY A 487 -1.92 -19.72 -15.55
N PRO A 488 -1.93 -20.93 -16.12
CA PRO A 488 -3.11 -21.78 -16.15
C PRO A 488 -3.52 -22.22 -14.74
N ASP A 489 -4.79 -22.61 -14.58
CA ASP A 489 -5.33 -23.21 -13.35
C ASP A 489 -5.11 -22.37 -12.08
N GLY A 490 -5.14 -21.04 -12.21
CA GLY A 490 -4.93 -20.11 -11.10
C GLY A 490 -3.50 -20.08 -10.56
N ALA A 491 -2.53 -20.65 -11.27
CA ALA A 491 -1.12 -20.48 -10.97
C ALA A 491 -0.66 -19.05 -11.32
N VAL A 492 0.43 -18.63 -10.69
CA VAL A 492 1.22 -17.48 -11.11
C VAL A 492 2.65 -17.92 -11.40
N PHE A 493 3.26 -17.26 -12.37
CA PHE A 493 4.69 -17.39 -12.66
C PHE A 493 5.40 -16.13 -12.16
N LEU A 494 6.52 -16.34 -11.48
CA LEU A 494 7.28 -15.30 -10.83
C LEU A 494 8.65 -15.22 -11.49
N GLN A 495 8.98 -14.10 -12.13
CA GLN A 495 10.26 -13.88 -12.81
C GLN A 495 11.05 -12.79 -12.09
N ALA A 496 12.29 -13.09 -11.69
CA ALA A 496 13.16 -12.11 -11.04
C ALA A 496 13.78 -11.13 -12.05
N SER A 497 14.45 -10.09 -11.56
CA SER A 497 15.10 -9.06 -12.37
C SER A 497 16.25 -9.58 -13.24
N ASN A 498 16.80 -10.75 -12.93
CA ASN A 498 17.77 -11.45 -13.78
C ASN A 498 17.14 -12.12 -15.02
N GLY A 499 15.82 -12.02 -15.19
CA GLY A 499 15.07 -12.59 -16.32
C GLY A 499 14.72 -14.07 -16.18
N LEU A 500 15.05 -14.71 -15.05
CA LEU A 500 14.78 -16.11 -14.79
C LEU A 500 13.57 -16.29 -13.86
N TYR A 501 12.83 -17.37 -14.05
CA TYR A 501 11.70 -17.74 -13.21
C TYR A 501 12.16 -18.35 -11.89
N LEU A 502 11.40 -18.04 -10.86
CA LEU A 502 11.55 -18.66 -9.56
C LEU A 502 11.25 -20.15 -9.66
N ASP A 503 12.01 -20.98 -8.96
CA ASP A 503 11.79 -22.41 -8.83
C ASP A 503 12.12 -22.87 -7.41
N ALA A 504 11.43 -23.91 -6.95
CA ALA A 504 11.79 -24.61 -5.73
C ALA A 504 12.70 -25.78 -6.13
N GLY A 505 14.00 -25.64 -5.84
CA GLY A 505 14.97 -26.70 -6.10
C GLY A 505 14.70 -27.96 -5.27
N ASP A 506 15.42 -29.04 -5.56
CA ASP A 506 15.29 -30.32 -4.84
C ASP A 506 15.62 -30.20 -3.34
N ASP A 507 16.43 -29.20 -2.96
CA ASP A 507 16.76 -28.86 -1.58
C ASP A 507 15.70 -27.96 -0.90
N HIS A 508 14.56 -27.76 -1.57
CA HIS A 508 13.48 -26.84 -1.24
C HIS A 508 13.87 -25.35 -1.25
N CYS A 509 15.10 -24.97 -1.58
CA CYS A 509 15.46 -23.55 -1.67
C CYS A 509 14.75 -22.90 -2.86
N LEU A 510 14.26 -21.68 -2.65
CA LEU A 510 13.75 -20.87 -3.76
C LEU A 510 14.92 -20.15 -4.45
N ASN A 511 15.05 -20.40 -5.75
CA ASN A 511 16.06 -19.81 -6.62
C ASN A 511 15.35 -19.14 -7.81
N ALA A 512 15.99 -18.17 -8.46
CA ALA A 512 15.59 -17.59 -9.73
C ALA A 512 16.57 -18.03 -10.82
N ASP A 513 16.52 -19.31 -11.18
CA ASP A 513 17.43 -19.98 -12.11
C ASP A 513 16.72 -20.71 -13.26
N SER A 514 15.39 -20.81 -13.23
CA SER A 514 14.62 -21.49 -14.28
C SER A 514 14.44 -20.60 -15.50
N LYS A 515 14.63 -21.17 -16.69
CA LYS A 515 14.28 -20.50 -17.96
C LYS A 515 12.79 -20.64 -18.27
N ASP A 516 12.17 -21.71 -17.80
CA ASP A 516 10.76 -22.01 -18.03
C ASP A 516 9.91 -21.53 -16.85
N PRO A 517 8.65 -21.10 -17.09
CA PRO A 517 7.77 -20.68 -16.00
C PRO A 517 7.45 -21.83 -15.04
N LYS A 518 7.55 -21.56 -13.73
CA LYS A 518 7.21 -22.53 -12.68
C LYS A 518 6.02 -22.04 -11.86
N PRO A 519 5.00 -22.88 -11.64
CA PRO A 519 3.76 -22.45 -11.00
C PRO A 519 3.92 -22.26 -9.49
N PHE A 520 3.46 -21.11 -9.00
CA PHE A 520 3.19 -20.83 -7.59
C PHE A 520 1.71 -20.47 -7.43
N TYR A 521 1.20 -20.56 -6.20
CA TYR A 521 -0.17 -20.16 -5.87
C TYR A 521 -0.16 -19.13 -4.75
N ILE A 522 -0.70 -17.95 -5.03
CA ILE A 522 -0.85 -16.86 -4.06
C ILE A 522 -2.13 -17.07 -3.27
N GLN A 523 -2.02 -17.01 -1.94
CA GLN A 523 -3.18 -17.04 -1.06
C GLN A 523 -3.21 -15.77 -0.21
N PHE A 524 -4.22 -14.93 -0.42
CA PHE A 524 -4.52 -13.76 0.40
C PHE A 524 -5.08 -14.18 1.76
N ARG A 525 -4.44 -13.73 2.84
CA ARG A 525 -4.77 -14.05 4.23
C ARG A 525 -5.55 -12.92 4.89
N ASP A 526 -6.37 -13.24 5.87
CA ASP A 526 -7.16 -12.28 6.66
C ASP A 526 -6.33 -11.23 7.42
N SER A 527 -5.02 -11.46 7.58
CA SER A 527 -4.04 -10.46 8.04
C SER A 527 -3.75 -9.36 7.01
N GLY A 528 -4.25 -9.49 5.78
CA GLY A 528 -3.97 -8.58 4.66
C GLY A 528 -2.59 -8.78 4.04
N ARG A 529 -2.01 -9.98 4.22
CA ARG A 529 -0.76 -10.46 3.62
C ARG A 529 -1.02 -11.61 2.66
N ILE A 530 0.02 -12.08 1.97
CA ILE A 530 -0.06 -13.29 1.14
C ILE A 530 0.81 -14.41 1.70
N THR A 531 0.44 -15.65 1.41
CA THR A 531 1.35 -16.79 1.43
C THR A 531 1.60 -17.28 0.00
N LEU A 532 2.75 -17.90 -0.22
CA LEU A 532 3.13 -18.50 -1.50
C LEU A 532 3.21 -20.01 -1.34
N LYS A 533 2.40 -20.73 -2.11
CA LYS A 533 2.35 -22.19 -2.11
C LYS A 533 2.93 -22.74 -3.42
N THR A 534 3.65 -23.84 -3.31
CA THR A 534 4.19 -24.59 -4.46
C THR A 534 3.29 -25.77 -4.82
N PRO A 535 3.41 -26.36 -6.03
CA PRO A 535 2.50 -27.41 -6.50
C PRO A 535 2.50 -28.68 -5.64
N ASN A 536 3.63 -28.99 -5.03
CA ASN A 536 3.81 -30.14 -4.13
C ASN A 536 3.12 -29.96 -2.76
N GLY A 537 2.48 -28.82 -2.50
CA GLY A 537 1.74 -28.57 -1.27
C GLY A 537 2.49 -27.73 -0.23
N TYR A 538 3.80 -27.52 -0.39
CA TYR A 538 4.59 -26.76 0.57
C TYR A 538 4.50 -25.25 0.37
N TYR A 539 4.65 -24.53 1.47
CA TYR A 539 4.60 -23.07 1.51
C TYR A 539 6.00 -22.47 1.66
N ALA A 540 6.16 -21.28 1.08
CA ALA A 540 7.35 -20.48 1.24
C ALA A 540 7.51 -20.05 2.71
N VAL A 541 8.71 -20.24 3.25
CA VAL A 541 9.10 -19.90 4.61
C VAL A 541 10.43 -19.16 4.61
N ALA A 542 10.45 -18.05 5.36
CA ALA A 542 11.61 -17.24 5.62
C ALA A 542 12.31 -17.70 6.90
N GLU A 543 13.62 -17.88 6.85
CA GLU A 543 14.43 -18.16 8.03
C GLU A 543 15.23 -16.92 8.46
N GLN A 544 15.54 -16.83 9.76
CA GLN A 544 16.34 -15.72 10.31
C GLN A 544 17.74 -15.61 9.68
N THR A 545 18.28 -16.72 9.21
CA THR A 545 19.56 -16.81 8.49
C THR A 545 19.51 -16.08 7.14
N GLY A 546 18.31 -15.74 6.65
CA GLY A 546 18.05 -15.18 5.32
C GLY A 546 17.66 -16.24 4.29
N LEU A 547 17.66 -17.52 4.67
CA LEU A 547 17.31 -18.60 3.76
C LEU A 547 15.81 -18.59 3.44
N LEU A 548 15.48 -18.77 2.17
CA LEU A 548 14.11 -18.84 1.66
C LEU A 548 13.86 -20.23 1.06
N LYS A 549 12.89 -20.96 1.62
CA LYS A 549 12.54 -22.32 1.20
C LYS A 549 11.05 -22.50 0.97
N ALA A 550 10.67 -23.48 0.16
CA ALA A 550 9.30 -23.99 0.04
C ALA A 550 9.18 -25.36 0.72
N SER A 551 9.14 -25.36 2.06
CA SER A 551 9.12 -26.58 2.88
C SER A 551 8.14 -26.52 4.06
N ALA A 552 7.42 -25.41 4.25
CA ALA A 552 6.53 -25.25 5.39
C ALA A 552 5.13 -25.84 5.10
N THR A 553 4.46 -26.26 6.17
CA THR A 553 3.00 -26.43 6.18
C THR A 553 2.32 -25.06 6.22
N GLU A 554 1.01 -25.01 5.95
CA GLU A 554 0.25 -23.76 5.95
C GLU A 554 0.38 -22.99 7.28
N GLN A 555 0.32 -23.69 8.43
CA GLN A 555 0.39 -23.06 9.75
C GLN A 555 1.75 -22.41 10.03
N ASN A 556 2.81 -22.88 9.37
CA ASN A 556 4.17 -22.39 9.52
C ASN A 556 4.62 -21.52 8.34
N ALA A 557 3.72 -21.25 7.39
CA ALA A 557 4.02 -20.45 6.22
C ALA A 557 4.38 -19.02 6.65
N THR A 558 5.33 -18.41 5.93
CA THR A 558 5.56 -16.98 6.09
C THR A 558 4.47 -16.21 5.37
N GLU A 559 3.87 -15.25 6.09
CA GLU A 559 3.01 -14.25 5.51
C GLU A 559 3.81 -13.03 5.05
N TRP A 560 3.68 -12.68 3.79
CA TRP A 560 4.46 -11.66 3.11
C TRP A 560 3.64 -10.38 2.94
N ASP A 561 4.25 -9.24 3.29
CA ASP A 561 3.80 -7.94 2.77
C ASP A 561 4.18 -7.87 1.27
N TYR A 562 3.31 -7.29 0.44
CA TYR A 562 3.33 -7.44 -1.03
C TYR A 562 2.77 -6.26 -1.83
#